data_AF-A0A928DBF5-F1
#
_entry.id   AF-A0A928DBF5-F1
#
_cell.length_a   1.000
_cell.length_b   1.000
_cell.length_c   1.000
_cell.angle_alpha   90.00
_cell.angle_beta   90.00
_cell.angle_gamma   90.00
#
_symmetry.space_group_name_H-M   'P 1'
#
loop_
_entity.id
_entity.type
_entity.pdbx_description
1 polymer ?
#
loop_
_entity_poly.entity_id
_entity_poly.type
_entity_poly.pdbx_seq_one_letter_code
_entity_poly.pdbx_strand_id
1 'polypeptide(L)'
;MPKKVFVSGCYDMLHSGHVAFFEEAAKLGDLYVGLGSDETIWELKGRRTINNNAERLYMVKALRCVKDAWISSGSGIMDFVNEVRELKPDYFFVNTDGYTPAKKEFCDELGIELVVSERIPEAGLPARSTTSLRQECRIPYRVELCGGWLDQPSVNSLCPGPVITLSIEPTIEFNDKAGMATSSRKKAVQMWQTQIPVGNREELAHLLFCVENPPGTKAISGSQDQLGMLLPGLNKLNYDNGYWPVSIESKTDHETLDFVTKNLWLVSLPQRKKDYDVLGNTNINAVSAKKLADATERAWKAIQNRDVKAWGEATKDCFAAQIEMYPAMITNEMRAAIEEYKDKAYGWKVSGCGGGGYWILISDQKIPNAIKVVPCYGNN
;
A
#
# COMPACT_ATOMS: atom_id res chain seq x y z
N MET A 1 -27.26 -14.93 41.05
CA MET A 1 -27.24 -13.91 39.98
C MET A 1 -26.55 -14.52 38.77
N PRO A 2 -26.84 -14.10 37.54
CA PRO A 2 -26.04 -14.48 36.38
C PRO A 2 -24.57 -14.11 36.63
N LYS A 3 -23.64 -14.93 36.12
CA LYS A 3 -22.22 -14.63 36.20
C LYS A 3 -21.92 -13.34 35.44
N LYS A 4 -20.92 -12.58 35.88
CA LYS A 4 -20.49 -11.33 35.26
C LYS A 4 -19.27 -11.59 34.38
N VAL A 5 -19.34 -11.14 33.14
CA VAL A 5 -18.25 -11.23 32.16
C VAL A 5 -17.76 -9.83 31.86
N PHE A 6 -16.45 -9.62 31.93
CA PHE A 6 -15.84 -8.35 31.58
C PHE A 6 -14.96 -8.46 30.33
N VAL A 7 -15.10 -7.49 29.43
CA VAL A 7 -14.21 -7.31 28.28
C VAL A 7 -13.70 -5.87 28.28
N SER A 8 -12.45 -5.67 27.87
CA SER A 8 -11.87 -4.33 27.71
C SER A 8 -11.29 -4.10 26.31
N GLY A 9 -11.31 -2.86 25.84
CA GLY A 9 -10.75 -2.52 24.53
C GLY A 9 -11.16 -1.15 24.00
N CYS A 10 -10.71 -0.85 22.78
CA CYS A 10 -11.02 0.42 22.10
C CYS A 10 -12.39 0.39 21.42
N TYR A 11 -12.69 -0.71 20.70
CA TYR A 11 -13.91 -0.95 19.93
C TYR A 11 -14.34 0.20 18.98
N ASP A 12 -13.38 1.00 18.52
CA ASP A 12 -13.60 2.00 17.48
C ASP A 12 -13.90 1.33 16.12
N MET A 13 -14.71 2.03 15.31
CA MET A 13 -15.26 1.55 14.04
C MET A 13 -15.91 0.17 14.20
N LEU A 14 -16.97 0.13 15.00
CA LEU A 14 -17.68 -1.10 15.33
C LEU A 14 -18.05 -1.89 14.06
N HIS A 15 -17.75 -3.19 14.05
CA HIS A 15 -17.94 -4.06 12.90
C HIS A 15 -18.34 -5.47 13.33
N SER A 16 -18.72 -6.33 12.37
CA SER A 16 -19.19 -7.70 12.62
C SER A 16 -18.30 -8.51 13.55
N GLY A 17 -16.97 -8.45 13.36
CA GLY A 17 -16.02 -9.11 14.27
C GLY A 17 -16.09 -8.68 15.75
N HIS A 18 -16.41 -7.41 16.06
CA HIS A 18 -16.64 -7.00 17.45
C HIS A 18 -17.96 -7.55 17.99
N VAL A 19 -19.01 -7.54 17.17
CA VAL A 19 -20.33 -8.07 17.56
C VAL A 19 -20.23 -9.56 17.86
N ALA A 20 -19.60 -10.36 16.99
CA ALA A 20 -19.39 -11.78 17.20
C ALA A 20 -18.58 -12.07 18.49
N PHE A 21 -17.52 -11.29 18.74
CA PHE A 21 -16.72 -11.39 19.96
C PHE A 21 -17.56 -11.11 21.23
N PHE A 22 -18.42 -10.10 21.21
CA PHE A 22 -19.32 -9.80 22.33
C PHE A 22 -20.40 -10.87 22.51
N GLU A 23 -20.98 -11.38 21.41
CA GLU A 23 -21.96 -12.46 21.48
C GLU A 23 -21.35 -13.77 22.01
N GLU A 24 -20.07 -14.03 21.72
CA GLU A 24 -19.33 -15.14 22.30
C GLU A 24 -19.11 -14.96 23.80
N ALA A 25 -18.61 -13.79 24.23
CA ALA A 25 -18.39 -13.48 25.64
C ALA A 25 -19.68 -13.56 26.46
N ALA A 26 -20.80 -13.06 25.90
CA ALA A 26 -22.12 -13.07 26.55
C ALA A 26 -22.69 -14.48 26.76
N LYS A 27 -22.13 -15.53 26.15
CA LYS A 27 -22.53 -16.92 26.44
C LYS A 27 -22.16 -17.36 27.86
N LEU A 28 -21.20 -16.67 28.50
CA LEU A 28 -20.75 -16.99 29.86
C LEU A 28 -21.56 -16.26 30.95
N GLY A 29 -22.35 -15.23 30.60
CA GLY A 29 -23.14 -14.44 31.56
C GLY A 29 -23.45 -13.03 31.10
N ASP A 30 -23.78 -12.14 32.06
CA ASP A 30 -24.05 -10.73 31.80
C ASP A 30 -22.74 -10.02 31.39
N LEU A 31 -22.70 -9.47 30.18
CA LEU A 31 -21.51 -8.85 29.59
C LEU A 31 -21.39 -7.36 29.94
N TYR A 32 -20.27 -6.98 30.55
CA TYR A 32 -19.88 -5.60 30.85
C TYR A 32 -18.64 -5.20 30.05
N VAL A 33 -18.67 -4.02 29.44
CA VAL A 33 -17.61 -3.56 28.51
C VAL A 33 -16.92 -2.30 29.02
N GLY A 34 -15.61 -2.37 29.27
CA GLY A 34 -14.76 -1.20 29.53
C GLY A 34 -14.13 -0.68 28.24
N LEU A 35 -14.43 0.57 27.87
CA LEU A 35 -13.88 1.24 26.70
C LEU A 35 -12.70 2.13 27.09
N GLY A 36 -11.54 1.94 26.46
CA GLY A 36 -10.44 2.87 26.66
C GLY A 36 -10.78 4.28 26.17
N SER A 37 -10.37 5.30 26.95
CA SER A 37 -10.60 6.71 26.61
C SER A 37 -9.84 7.12 25.34
N ASP A 38 -10.32 8.15 24.65
CA ASP A 38 -9.65 8.72 23.47
C ASP A 38 -8.19 9.09 23.78
N GLU A 39 -7.93 9.63 24.97
CA GLU A 39 -6.61 9.96 25.50
C GLU A 39 -5.74 8.71 25.66
N THR A 40 -6.24 7.67 26.33
CA THR A 40 -5.51 6.41 26.53
C THR A 40 -5.20 5.71 25.20
N ILE A 41 -6.15 5.74 24.26
CA ILE A 41 -5.94 5.16 22.92
C ILE A 41 -4.89 5.95 22.15
N TRP A 42 -4.87 7.28 22.26
CA TRP A 42 -3.83 8.12 21.67
C TRP A 42 -2.46 7.78 22.25
N GLU A 43 -2.32 7.70 23.57
CA GLU A 43 -1.07 7.38 24.25
C GLU A 43 -0.52 6.00 23.86
N LEU A 44 -1.40 4.98 23.81
CA LEU A 44 -0.99 3.60 23.52
C LEU A 44 -0.68 3.34 22.05
N LYS A 45 -1.43 3.98 21.14
CA LYS A 45 -1.40 3.63 19.71
C LYS A 45 -0.86 4.75 18.83
N GLY A 46 -0.57 5.92 19.38
CA GLY A 46 -0.09 7.10 18.64
C GLY A 46 -1.08 7.62 17.60
N ARG A 47 -2.38 7.30 17.75
CA ARG A 47 -3.42 7.63 16.75
C ARG A 47 -4.76 7.88 17.42
N ARG A 48 -5.52 8.85 16.90
CA ARG A 48 -6.87 9.19 17.41
C ARG A 48 -7.88 8.10 17.05
N THR A 49 -8.94 8.02 17.83
CA THR A 49 -10.18 7.32 17.50
C THR A 49 -10.90 8.05 16.36
N ILE A 50 -11.62 7.30 15.52
CA ILE A 50 -12.49 7.90 14.49
C ILE A 50 -13.80 8.33 15.13
N ASN A 51 -14.42 7.42 15.89
CA ASN A 51 -15.57 7.72 16.73
C ASN A 51 -15.07 8.08 18.13
N ASN A 52 -15.48 9.23 18.66
CA ASN A 52 -15.04 9.68 19.99
C ASN A 52 -15.60 8.79 21.12
N ASN A 53 -15.19 9.06 22.36
CA ASN A 53 -15.68 8.39 23.58
C ASN A 53 -17.21 8.21 23.60
N ALA A 54 -17.97 9.27 23.33
CA ALA A 54 -19.43 9.25 23.41
C ALA A 54 -20.06 8.37 22.31
N GLU A 55 -19.55 8.46 21.07
CA GLU A 55 -20.05 7.67 19.95
C GLU A 55 -19.76 6.18 20.11
N ARG A 56 -18.53 5.82 20.53
CA ARG A 56 -18.16 4.43 20.81
C ARG A 56 -19.01 3.85 21.94
N LEU A 57 -19.20 4.60 23.02
CA LEU A 57 -20.02 4.18 24.14
C LEU A 57 -21.48 3.96 23.73
N TYR A 58 -22.05 4.88 22.96
CA TYR A 58 -23.42 4.76 22.45
C TYR A 58 -23.60 3.49 21.61
N MET A 59 -22.71 3.24 20.64
CA MET A 59 -22.78 2.07 19.76
C MET A 59 -22.67 0.76 20.55
N VAL A 60 -21.75 0.68 21.51
CA VAL A 60 -21.56 -0.52 22.32
C VAL A 60 -22.74 -0.76 23.26
N LYS A 61 -23.29 0.27 23.91
CA LYS A 61 -24.50 0.14 24.75
C LYS A 61 -25.74 -0.26 23.96
N ALA A 62 -25.81 0.06 22.67
CA ALA A 62 -26.94 -0.30 21.81
C ALA A 62 -26.95 -1.80 21.42
N LEU A 63 -25.84 -2.53 21.61
CA LEU A 63 -25.78 -3.95 21.28
C LEU A 63 -26.57 -4.79 22.29
N ARG A 64 -27.50 -5.61 21.77
CA ARG A 64 -28.38 -6.47 22.58
C ARG A 64 -27.62 -7.38 23.55
N CYS A 65 -26.42 -7.83 23.21
CA CYS A 65 -25.62 -8.73 24.03
C CYS A 65 -24.87 -8.03 25.18
N VAL A 66 -24.86 -6.69 25.23
CA VAL A 66 -24.14 -5.91 26.25
C VAL A 66 -25.10 -5.50 27.38
N LYS A 67 -24.76 -5.86 28.62
CA LYS A 67 -25.52 -5.48 29.83
C LYS A 67 -25.31 -4.02 30.20
N ASP A 68 -24.04 -3.58 30.23
CA ASP A 68 -23.65 -2.18 30.40
C ASP A 68 -22.24 -1.94 29.86
N ALA A 69 -21.90 -0.67 29.64
CA ALA A 69 -20.58 -0.23 29.20
C ALA A 69 -20.22 1.16 29.76
N TRP A 70 -18.93 1.48 29.81
CA TRP A 70 -18.42 2.77 30.26
C TRP A 70 -17.06 3.09 29.61
N ILE A 71 -16.62 4.34 29.75
CA ILE A 71 -15.23 4.71 29.47
C ILE A 71 -14.40 4.42 30.72
N SER A 72 -13.31 3.66 30.59
CA SER A 72 -12.38 3.36 31.67
C SER A 72 -11.69 4.63 32.18
N SER A 73 -11.55 4.75 33.50
CA SER A 73 -10.98 5.92 34.17
C SER A 73 -9.46 5.95 34.23
N GLY A 74 -8.80 4.80 34.03
CA GLY A 74 -7.35 4.68 34.06
C GLY A 74 -6.68 5.04 32.73
N SER A 75 -5.40 4.69 32.63
CA SER A 75 -4.58 4.87 31.43
C SER A 75 -3.68 3.65 31.16
N GLY A 76 -3.08 3.62 29.99
CA GLY A 76 -2.22 2.51 29.56
C GLY A 76 -2.97 1.21 29.28
N ILE A 77 -2.23 0.09 29.15
CA ILE A 77 -2.78 -1.23 28.75
C ILE A 77 -3.77 -1.79 29.78
N MET A 78 -3.70 -1.32 31.03
CA MET A 78 -4.49 -1.75 32.19
C MET A 78 -5.41 -0.62 32.68
N ASP A 79 -5.95 0.19 31.77
CA ASP A 79 -6.81 1.35 32.07
C ASP A 79 -8.11 1.01 32.84
N PHE A 80 -8.54 -0.25 32.81
CA PHE A 80 -9.78 -0.78 33.39
C PHE A 80 -9.68 -1.27 34.84
N VAL A 81 -8.51 -1.15 35.50
CA VAL A 81 -8.25 -1.81 36.80
C VAL A 81 -9.24 -1.39 37.88
N ASN A 82 -9.61 -0.11 37.94
CA ASN A 82 -10.52 0.41 38.96
C ASN A 82 -11.91 -0.22 38.81
N GLU A 83 -12.42 -0.27 37.58
CA GLU A 83 -13.76 -0.75 37.29
C GLU A 83 -13.87 -2.26 37.44
N VAL A 84 -12.79 -3.01 37.15
CA VAL A 84 -12.78 -4.46 37.42
C VAL A 84 -12.83 -4.74 38.93
N ARG A 85 -12.12 -3.97 39.75
CA ARG A 85 -12.16 -4.11 41.22
C ARG A 85 -13.54 -3.78 41.81
N GLU A 86 -14.24 -2.84 41.21
CA GLU A 86 -15.61 -2.48 41.60
C GLU A 86 -16.64 -3.50 41.11
N LEU A 87 -16.58 -3.88 39.82
CA LEU A 87 -17.51 -4.81 39.19
C LEU A 87 -17.42 -6.23 39.77
N LYS A 88 -16.18 -6.67 40.09
CA LYS A 88 -15.82 -8.03 40.53
C LYS A 88 -16.41 -9.09 39.57
N PRO A 89 -15.93 -9.13 38.31
CA PRO A 89 -16.44 -10.10 37.34
C PRO A 89 -15.99 -11.53 37.68
N ASP A 90 -16.77 -12.53 37.27
CA ASP A 90 -16.37 -13.94 37.35
C ASP A 90 -15.37 -14.27 36.24
N TYR A 91 -15.54 -13.65 35.07
CA TYR A 91 -14.72 -13.87 33.88
C TYR A 91 -14.12 -12.59 33.33
N PHE A 92 -12.86 -12.64 32.93
CA PHE A 92 -12.25 -11.65 32.03
C PHE A 92 -12.09 -12.31 30.66
N PHE A 93 -12.81 -11.83 29.67
CA PHE A 93 -12.79 -12.41 28.33
C PHE A 93 -11.92 -11.56 27.39
N VAL A 94 -10.96 -12.18 26.70
CA VAL A 94 -10.04 -11.53 25.76
C VAL A 94 -9.91 -12.33 24.47
N ASN A 95 -9.56 -11.66 23.38
CA ASN A 95 -9.05 -12.34 22.19
C ASN A 95 -7.59 -12.76 22.40
N THR A 96 -7.08 -13.64 21.53
CA THR A 96 -5.67 -14.07 21.51
C THR A 96 -4.69 -12.88 21.47
N ASP A 97 -5.01 -11.83 20.71
CA ASP A 97 -4.19 -10.61 20.61
C ASP A 97 -4.36 -9.65 21.80
N GLY A 98 -5.36 -9.88 22.66
CA GLY A 98 -5.64 -9.12 23.88
C GLY A 98 -5.05 -9.71 25.15
N TYR A 99 -4.45 -10.92 25.08
CA TYR A 99 -3.78 -11.57 26.20
C TYR A 99 -2.45 -10.89 26.55
N THR A 100 -2.19 -10.67 27.84
CA THR A 100 -0.88 -10.28 28.36
C THR A 100 -0.60 -10.99 29.70
N PRO A 101 0.67 -11.27 30.06
CA PRO A 101 1.01 -11.82 31.37
C PRO A 101 0.47 -10.98 32.54
N ALA A 102 0.55 -9.65 32.43
CA ALA A 102 0.03 -8.73 33.45
C ALA A 102 -1.49 -8.88 33.68
N LYS A 103 -2.28 -9.13 32.62
CA LYS A 103 -3.72 -9.41 32.76
C LYS A 103 -3.96 -10.74 33.48
N LYS A 104 -3.15 -11.77 33.18
CA LYS A 104 -3.25 -13.07 33.85
C LYS A 104 -2.95 -12.95 35.34
N GLU A 105 -1.84 -12.30 35.69
CA GLU A 105 -1.47 -12.05 37.09
C GLU A 105 -2.54 -11.26 37.85
N PHE A 106 -3.08 -10.20 37.23
CA PHE A 106 -4.17 -9.41 37.81
C PHE A 106 -5.46 -10.21 38.01
N CYS A 107 -5.81 -11.09 37.06
CA CYS A 107 -6.97 -11.97 37.22
C CYS A 107 -6.75 -12.99 38.34
N ASP A 108 -5.55 -13.56 38.45
CA ASP A 108 -5.20 -14.52 39.50
C ASP A 108 -5.26 -13.90 40.91
N GLU A 109 -4.76 -12.65 41.05
CA GLU A 109 -4.83 -11.89 42.30
C GLU A 109 -6.28 -11.70 42.78
N LEU A 110 -7.21 -11.49 41.85
CA LEU A 110 -8.62 -11.19 42.14
C LEU A 110 -9.53 -12.42 42.10
N GLY A 111 -9.00 -13.60 41.77
CA GLY A 111 -9.79 -14.83 41.60
C GLY A 111 -10.74 -14.79 40.39
N ILE A 112 -10.36 -14.07 39.34
CA ILE A 112 -11.13 -13.93 38.09
C ILE A 112 -10.62 -14.98 37.08
N GLU A 113 -11.52 -15.66 36.38
CA GLU A 113 -11.13 -16.61 35.34
C GLU A 113 -10.85 -15.88 34.02
N LEU A 114 -9.60 -15.90 33.55
CA LEU A 114 -9.22 -15.32 32.25
C LEU A 114 -9.52 -16.32 31.12
N VAL A 115 -10.41 -15.95 30.21
CA VAL A 115 -10.78 -16.73 29.03
C VAL A 115 -10.18 -16.08 27.79
N VAL A 116 -9.44 -16.87 27.00
CA VAL A 116 -8.82 -16.43 25.74
C VAL A 116 -9.55 -17.11 24.58
N SER A 117 -10.19 -16.31 23.72
CA SER A 117 -10.87 -16.78 22.52
C SER A 117 -10.06 -16.50 21.25
N GLU A 118 -10.21 -17.38 20.26
CA GLU A 118 -9.73 -17.16 18.89
C GLU A 118 -10.81 -16.44 18.08
N ARG A 119 -10.43 -15.51 17.20
CA ARG A 119 -11.41 -14.80 16.37
C ARG A 119 -12.05 -15.74 15.36
N ILE A 120 -13.29 -16.14 15.63
CA ILE A 120 -14.12 -16.90 14.69
C ILE A 120 -15.16 -15.94 14.09
N PRO A 121 -15.11 -15.65 12.78
CA PRO A 121 -16.16 -14.88 12.13
C PRO A 121 -17.51 -15.61 12.23
N GLU A 122 -18.58 -14.87 12.47
CA GLU A 122 -19.95 -15.42 12.36
C GLU A 122 -20.17 -15.99 10.95
N ALA A 123 -20.88 -17.11 10.87
CA ALA A 123 -21.05 -17.86 9.62
C ALA A 123 -21.56 -16.97 8.47
N GLY A 124 -20.81 -16.91 7.37
CA GLY A 124 -21.14 -16.12 6.18
C GLY A 124 -20.64 -14.67 6.17
N LEU A 125 -19.97 -14.19 7.24
CA LEU A 125 -19.38 -12.86 7.29
C LEU A 125 -17.85 -12.91 7.10
N PRO A 126 -17.25 -11.91 6.43
CA PRO A 126 -15.81 -11.83 6.28
C PRO A 126 -15.14 -11.52 7.62
N ALA A 127 -13.96 -12.10 7.85
CA ALA A 127 -13.10 -11.72 8.97
C ALA A 127 -12.71 -10.23 8.85
N ARG A 128 -12.92 -9.44 9.92
CA ARG A 128 -12.58 -8.01 9.99
C ARG A 128 -11.95 -7.65 11.32
N SER A 129 -11.07 -6.65 11.29
CA SER A 129 -10.49 -5.97 12.46
C SER A 129 -10.50 -4.44 12.27
N THR A 130 -10.49 -3.67 13.36
CA THR A 130 -10.30 -2.21 13.30
C THR A 130 -9.01 -1.84 12.55
N THR A 131 -7.96 -2.65 12.65
CA THR A 131 -6.71 -2.45 11.89
C THR A 131 -6.93 -2.61 10.39
N SER A 132 -7.68 -3.62 9.95
CA SER A 132 -8.04 -3.81 8.53
C SER A 132 -9.02 -2.74 8.02
N LEU A 133 -9.86 -2.15 8.89
CA LEU A 133 -10.74 -1.04 8.51
C LEU A 133 -10.01 0.31 8.46
N ARG A 134 -8.95 0.50 9.27
CA ARG A 134 -8.10 1.71 9.27
C ARG A 134 -7.06 1.70 8.17
N GLN A 135 -6.81 0.57 7.51
CA GLN A 135 -5.91 0.47 6.38
C GLN A 135 -6.60 0.92 5.09
N GLU A 136 -6.90 2.22 4.99
CA GLU A 136 -6.73 2.89 3.70
C GLU A 136 -5.44 3.70 3.82
N CYS A 137 -4.31 3.01 3.67
CA CYS A 137 -3.04 3.70 3.49
C CYS A 137 -3.15 4.49 2.18
N ARG A 138 -3.30 5.81 2.29
CA ARG A 138 -3.42 6.76 1.17
C ARG A 138 -2.09 7.10 0.53
N ILE A 139 -0.99 6.51 1.00
CA ILE A 139 0.30 6.64 0.33
C ILE A 139 0.16 5.97 -1.05
N PRO A 140 0.34 6.72 -2.17
CA PRO A 140 0.16 6.21 -3.51
C PRO A 140 1.10 5.06 -3.85
N TYR A 141 0.74 4.31 -4.89
CA TYR A 141 1.71 3.53 -5.64
C TYR A 141 2.22 4.36 -6.82
N ARG A 142 3.19 3.79 -7.54
CA ARG A 142 3.76 4.38 -8.76
C ARG A 142 3.79 3.32 -9.85
N VAL A 143 3.33 3.67 -11.05
CA VAL A 143 3.56 2.88 -12.27
C VAL A 143 4.49 3.62 -13.21
N GLU A 144 5.56 2.95 -13.68
CA GLU A 144 6.47 3.52 -14.68
C GLU A 144 6.03 3.12 -16.08
N LEU A 145 5.73 4.15 -16.88
CA LEU A 145 5.11 3.98 -18.19
C LEU A 145 6.15 3.81 -19.29
N CYS A 146 7.31 4.47 -19.18
CA CYS A 146 8.39 4.43 -20.15
C CYS A 146 9.70 4.98 -19.55
N GLY A 147 10.85 4.44 -19.96
CA GLY A 147 12.17 4.95 -19.58
C GLY A 147 12.83 4.32 -18.36
N GLY A 148 12.17 3.38 -17.67
CA GLY A 148 12.74 2.69 -16.50
C GLY A 148 14.17 2.20 -16.77
N TRP A 149 15.04 2.32 -15.76
CA TRP A 149 16.52 2.21 -15.81
C TRP A 149 17.27 3.50 -16.13
N LEU A 150 16.64 4.52 -16.73
CA LEU A 150 17.29 5.84 -16.91
C LEU A 150 17.49 6.60 -15.58
N ASP A 151 16.88 6.15 -14.49
CA ASP A 151 17.16 6.62 -13.12
C ASP A 151 18.46 6.03 -12.52
N GLN A 152 19.14 5.13 -13.25
CA GLN A 152 20.40 4.53 -12.87
C GLN A 152 21.57 5.19 -13.60
N PRO A 153 22.62 5.67 -12.87
CA PRO A 153 23.82 6.25 -13.47
C PRO A 153 24.53 5.33 -14.46
N SER A 154 24.43 4.01 -14.27
CA SER A 154 25.00 3.02 -15.20
C SER A 154 24.40 3.12 -16.61
N VAL A 155 23.18 3.66 -16.75
CA VAL A 155 22.50 3.85 -18.04
C VAL A 155 22.55 5.33 -18.46
N ASN A 156 22.16 6.25 -17.57
CA ASN A 156 22.02 7.67 -17.95
C ASN A 156 23.35 8.40 -18.18
N SER A 157 24.48 7.86 -17.69
CA SER A 157 25.82 8.38 -18.07
C SER A 157 26.20 8.04 -19.52
N LEU A 158 25.59 7.01 -20.11
CA LEU A 158 25.81 6.65 -21.52
C LEU A 158 24.90 7.45 -22.46
N CYS A 159 23.67 7.73 -22.02
CA CYS A 159 22.74 8.63 -22.70
C CYS A 159 21.76 9.21 -21.66
N PRO A 160 21.79 10.52 -21.39
CA PRO A 160 20.78 11.18 -20.57
C PRO A 160 19.38 10.96 -21.14
N GLY A 161 18.38 10.94 -20.27
CA GLY A 161 17.02 10.70 -20.72
C GLY A 161 15.97 10.71 -19.61
N PRO A 162 14.69 10.78 -19.98
CA PRO A 162 13.61 10.81 -19.01
C PRO A 162 13.17 9.43 -18.54
N VAL A 163 12.55 9.39 -17.35
CA VAL A 163 11.63 8.34 -16.91
C VAL A 163 10.23 8.95 -16.77
N ILE A 164 9.21 8.28 -17.32
CA ILE A 164 7.80 8.69 -17.18
C ILE A 164 7.14 7.83 -16.10
N THR A 165 6.67 8.48 -15.05
CA THR A 165 5.96 7.84 -13.95
C THR A 165 4.55 8.41 -13.80
N LEU A 166 3.63 7.58 -13.33
CA LEU A 166 2.28 7.97 -12.94
C LEU A 166 2.05 7.58 -11.48
N SER A 167 1.70 8.56 -10.65
CA SER A 167 1.24 8.34 -9.28
C SER A 167 -0.20 7.84 -9.30
N ILE A 168 -0.46 6.73 -8.62
CA ILE A 168 -1.77 6.07 -8.64
C ILE A 168 -2.31 5.87 -7.24
N GLU A 169 -3.61 6.12 -7.09
CA GLU A 169 -4.35 5.94 -5.86
C GLU A 169 -4.33 4.46 -5.43
N PRO A 170 -4.20 4.17 -4.12
CA PRO A 170 -4.17 2.82 -3.58
C PRO A 170 -5.59 2.21 -3.50
N THR A 171 -6.31 2.23 -4.63
CA THR A 171 -7.68 1.68 -4.77
C THR A 171 -7.73 0.15 -4.73
N ILE A 172 -6.60 -0.49 -4.99
CA ILE A 172 -6.36 -1.93 -4.80
C ILE A 172 -4.97 -2.14 -4.22
N GLU A 173 -4.75 -3.28 -3.59
CA GLU A 173 -3.42 -3.71 -3.14
C GLU A 173 -2.66 -4.39 -4.27
N PHE A 174 -1.45 -3.92 -4.55
CA PHE A 174 -0.57 -4.52 -5.57
C PHE A 174 0.41 -5.51 -4.95
N ASN A 175 0.67 -6.62 -5.68
CA ASN A 175 1.67 -7.62 -5.33
C ASN A 175 3.04 -7.02 -4.94
N ASP A 176 3.66 -7.59 -3.92
CA ASP A 176 5.01 -7.23 -3.50
C ASP A 176 6.05 -7.47 -4.60
N LYS A 177 6.99 -6.53 -4.73
CA LYS A 177 8.09 -6.59 -5.73
C LYS A 177 7.60 -6.73 -7.17
N ALA A 178 6.41 -6.21 -7.47
CA ALA A 178 5.79 -6.26 -8.80
C ALA A 178 6.03 -5.00 -9.65
N GLY A 179 7.06 -4.20 -9.35
CA GLY A 179 7.33 -2.97 -10.11
C GLY A 179 6.36 -1.81 -9.86
N MET A 180 5.62 -1.86 -8.75
CA MET A 180 4.64 -0.82 -8.34
C MET A 180 5.16 0.07 -7.20
N ALA A 181 6.49 0.13 -7.01
CA ALA A 181 7.14 0.80 -5.88
C ALA A 181 6.73 0.28 -4.48
N THR A 182 6.34 -0.99 -4.36
CA THR A 182 5.84 -1.55 -3.08
C THR A 182 6.89 -1.53 -1.96
N SER A 183 8.18 -1.70 -2.30
CA SER A 183 9.28 -1.63 -1.33
C SER A 183 9.43 -0.21 -0.76
N SER A 184 9.42 0.79 -1.64
CA SER A 184 9.50 2.20 -1.24
C SER A 184 8.25 2.65 -0.49
N ARG A 185 7.07 2.19 -0.91
CA ARG A 185 5.80 2.38 -0.19
C ARG A 185 5.85 1.80 1.22
N LYS A 186 6.43 0.62 1.43
CA LYS A 186 6.60 0.06 2.80
C LYS A 186 7.49 0.95 3.68
N LYS A 187 8.53 1.56 3.12
CA LYS A 187 9.38 2.52 3.84
C LYS A 187 8.65 3.82 4.16
N ALA A 188 7.89 4.34 3.20
CA ALA A 188 7.01 5.49 3.43
C ALA A 188 5.96 5.21 4.52
N VAL A 189 5.33 4.03 4.51
CA VAL A 189 4.41 3.58 5.57
C VAL A 189 5.11 3.45 6.91
N GLN A 190 6.36 2.96 6.94
CA GLN A 190 7.13 2.89 8.18
C GLN A 190 7.40 4.30 8.75
N MET A 191 7.66 5.28 7.89
CA MET A 191 7.97 6.65 8.29
C MET A 191 6.73 7.47 8.65
N TRP A 192 5.66 7.37 7.86
CA TRP A 192 4.52 8.28 7.88
C TRP A 192 3.19 7.60 8.16
N GLN A 193 3.22 6.28 8.39
CA GLN A 193 2.07 5.43 8.68
C GLN A 193 1.09 5.33 7.51
N THR A 194 0.16 6.27 7.37
CA THR A 194 -1.01 6.11 6.50
C THR A 194 -1.11 7.14 5.39
N GLN A 195 -0.35 8.24 5.44
CA GLN A 195 -0.43 9.31 4.44
C GLN A 195 0.91 10.03 4.30
N ILE A 196 1.15 10.64 3.13
CA ILE A 196 2.32 11.50 2.94
C ILE A 196 2.14 12.77 3.79
N PRO A 197 3.17 13.23 4.53
CA PRO A 197 3.11 14.47 5.31
C PRO A 197 2.80 15.69 4.45
N VAL A 198 2.25 16.72 5.08
CA VAL A 198 2.12 18.04 4.45
C VAL A 198 3.51 18.64 4.26
N GLY A 199 3.78 19.21 3.09
CA GLY A 199 5.06 19.83 2.77
C GLY A 199 5.40 19.76 1.30
N ASN A 200 6.64 20.15 0.97
CA ASN A 200 7.17 20.04 -0.38
C ASN A 200 7.34 18.56 -0.75
N ARG A 201 6.61 18.12 -1.78
CA ARG A 201 6.59 16.71 -2.22
C ARG A 201 7.94 16.23 -2.75
N GLU A 202 8.71 17.09 -3.39
CA GLU A 202 10.04 16.76 -3.90
C GLU A 202 11.04 16.58 -2.75
N GLU A 203 11.02 17.47 -1.75
CA GLU A 203 11.86 17.33 -0.55
C GLU A 203 11.51 16.07 0.25
N LEU A 204 10.23 15.75 0.39
CA LEU A 204 9.78 14.51 1.04
C LEU A 204 10.21 13.27 0.24
N ALA A 205 10.21 13.33 -1.10
CA ALA A 205 10.70 12.26 -1.96
C ALA A 205 12.21 12.08 -1.78
N HIS A 206 12.95 13.17 -1.66
CA HIS A 206 14.39 13.15 -1.42
C HIS A 206 14.70 12.56 -0.04
N LEU A 207 13.94 12.93 0.99
CA LEU A 207 14.07 12.33 2.31
C LEU A 207 13.82 10.81 2.28
N LEU A 208 12.77 10.36 1.61
CA LEU A 208 12.47 8.94 1.47
C LEU A 208 13.57 8.20 0.71
N PHE A 209 14.12 8.81 -0.35
CA PHE A 209 15.25 8.28 -1.11
C PHE A 209 16.48 8.09 -0.23
N CYS A 210 16.81 9.06 0.62
CA CYS A 210 17.91 8.95 1.58
C CYS A 210 17.68 7.86 2.63
N VAL A 211 16.44 7.68 3.10
CA VAL A 211 16.09 6.62 4.06
C VAL A 211 16.21 5.23 3.45
N GLU A 212 15.89 5.08 2.17
CA GLU A 212 16.09 3.82 1.44
C GLU A 212 17.54 3.53 1.11
N ASN A 213 18.35 4.57 0.94
CA ASN A 213 19.75 4.47 0.54
C ASN A 213 20.67 5.10 1.59
N PRO A 214 20.75 4.53 2.81
CA PRO A 214 21.63 5.04 3.86
C PRO A 214 23.11 4.99 3.45
N PRO A 215 23.98 5.83 4.04
CA PRO A 215 25.41 5.82 3.76
C PRO A 215 26.01 4.40 3.84
N GLY A 216 26.79 4.03 2.83
CA GLY A 216 27.39 2.69 2.72
C GLY A 216 26.57 1.67 1.93
N THR A 217 25.39 2.04 1.41
CA THR A 217 24.60 1.21 0.50
C THR A 217 25.38 0.92 -0.78
N LYS A 218 25.59 -0.36 -1.10
CA LYS A 218 26.39 -0.79 -2.27
C LYS A 218 25.61 -0.75 -3.59
N ALA A 219 24.31 -1.00 -3.54
CA ALA A 219 23.42 -1.00 -4.70
C ALA A 219 22.28 -0.02 -4.41
N ILE A 220 22.38 1.17 -5.00
CA ILE A 220 21.45 2.27 -4.77
C ILE A 220 20.23 2.08 -5.69
N SER A 221 19.02 2.11 -5.13
CA SER A 221 17.80 2.21 -5.93
C SER A 221 17.68 3.63 -6.48
N GLY A 222 17.24 3.80 -7.73
CA GLY A 222 17.07 5.14 -8.31
C GLY A 222 15.84 5.85 -7.75
N SER A 223 15.77 7.17 -7.94
CA SER A 223 14.76 8.03 -7.28
C SER A 223 13.35 7.96 -7.87
N GLN A 224 13.15 7.26 -8.99
CA GLN A 224 11.87 7.25 -9.71
C GLN A 224 10.70 6.71 -8.86
N ASP A 225 10.99 5.79 -7.93
CA ASP A 225 9.98 5.17 -7.07
C ASP A 225 9.45 6.19 -6.07
N GLN A 226 10.34 6.91 -5.39
CA GLN A 226 9.97 7.93 -4.42
C GLN A 226 9.29 9.12 -5.10
N LEU A 227 9.89 9.62 -6.19
CA LEU A 227 9.33 10.75 -6.93
C LEU A 227 7.97 10.42 -7.51
N GLY A 228 7.83 9.29 -8.20
CA GLY A 228 6.56 8.91 -8.81
C GLY A 228 5.48 8.46 -7.81
N MET A 229 5.83 8.15 -6.56
CA MET A 229 4.83 7.98 -5.50
C MET A 229 4.40 9.32 -4.90
N LEU A 230 5.33 10.25 -4.67
CA LEU A 230 5.07 11.47 -3.90
C LEU A 230 4.62 12.66 -4.74
N LEU A 231 5.09 12.77 -5.98
CA LEU A 231 4.62 13.76 -6.94
C LEU A 231 3.32 13.27 -7.56
N PRO A 232 2.22 14.03 -7.46
CA PRO A 232 0.96 13.61 -8.04
C PRO A 232 1.03 13.59 -9.58
N GLY A 233 0.06 12.92 -10.18
CA GLY A 233 -0.16 12.91 -11.61
C GLY A 233 0.93 12.19 -12.41
N LEU A 234 1.12 12.68 -13.63
CA LEU A 234 2.07 12.14 -14.59
C LEU A 234 3.34 12.99 -14.56
N ASN A 235 4.49 12.36 -14.36
CA ASN A 235 5.77 13.04 -14.17
C ASN A 235 6.81 12.52 -15.16
N LYS A 236 7.46 13.44 -15.87
CA LYS A 236 8.66 13.21 -16.67
C LYS A 236 9.88 13.65 -15.87
N LEU A 237 10.68 12.68 -15.44
CA LEU A 237 11.86 12.85 -14.60
C LEU A 237 13.11 12.77 -15.47
N ASN A 238 13.79 13.88 -15.75
CA ASN A 238 14.94 13.91 -16.65
C ASN A 238 16.24 13.64 -15.89
N TYR A 239 16.94 12.57 -16.23
CA TYR A 239 18.20 12.19 -15.57
C TYR A 239 19.40 12.46 -16.46
N ASP A 240 20.47 12.95 -15.82
CA ASP A 240 21.79 13.13 -16.42
C ASP A 240 22.85 12.82 -15.38
N ASN A 241 23.61 11.75 -15.61
CA ASN A 241 24.74 11.29 -14.79
C ASN A 241 24.48 11.29 -13.27
N GLY A 242 23.33 10.75 -12.83
CA GLY A 242 22.94 10.80 -11.43
C GLY A 242 21.71 9.96 -11.08
N TYR A 243 21.49 9.78 -9.77
CA TYR A 243 20.31 9.08 -9.23
C TYR A 243 19.10 10.01 -9.02
N TRP A 244 19.33 11.33 -9.03
CA TRP A 244 18.29 12.36 -8.90
C TRP A 244 18.12 13.08 -10.23
N PRO A 245 16.90 13.38 -10.68
CA PRO A 245 16.70 14.06 -11.96
C PRO A 245 17.22 15.51 -11.90
N VAL A 246 17.72 16.00 -13.03
CA VAL A 246 18.14 17.40 -13.21
C VAL A 246 16.95 18.32 -13.48
N SER A 247 15.82 17.77 -13.93
CA SER A 247 14.56 18.51 -14.06
C SER A 247 13.35 17.58 -14.02
N ILE A 248 12.21 18.13 -13.60
CA ILE A 248 10.93 17.42 -13.46
C ILE A 248 9.86 18.21 -14.21
N GLU A 249 9.11 17.55 -15.09
CA GLU A 249 7.90 18.10 -15.71
C GLU A 249 6.68 17.29 -15.26
N SER A 250 5.72 17.95 -14.59
CA SER A 250 4.51 17.30 -14.05
C SER A 250 3.25 17.73 -14.80
N LYS A 251 2.32 16.79 -15.01
CA LYS A 251 0.96 17.03 -15.50
C LYS A 251 -0.05 16.47 -14.50
N THR A 252 -0.89 17.35 -13.96
CA THR A 252 -1.95 17.03 -13.01
C THR A 252 -3.34 17.39 -13.54
N ASP A 253 -3.44 17.89 -14.77
CA ASP A 253 -4.72 18.21 -15.39
C ASP A 253 -5.53 16.95 -15.70
N HIS A 254 -6.85 17.07 -15.51
CA HIS A 254 -7.78 15.97 -15.75
C HIS A 254 -7.69 15.42 -17.17
N GLU A 255 -7.54 16.28 -18.17
CA GLU A 255 -7.55 15.89 -19.58
C GLU A 255 -6.42 14.91 -19.91
N THR A 256 -5.20 15.17 -19.41
CA THR A 256 -4.05 14.28 -19.56
C THR A 256 -4.19 13.02 -18.73
N LEU A 257 -4.56 13.15 -17.45
CA LEU A 257 -4.64 12.01 -16.53
C LEU A 257 -5.77 11.03 -16.89
N ASP A 258 -6.92 11.54 -17.30
CA ASP A 258 -8.04 10.73 -17.80
C ASP A 258 -7.64 10.04 -19.10
N PHE A 259 -6.93 10.72 -20.01
CA PHE A 259 -6.42 10.09 -21.23
C PHE A 259 -5.46 8.92 -20.90
N VAL A 260 -4.47 9.14 -20.03
CA VAL A 260 -3.51 8.10 -19.65
C VAL A 260 -4.24 6.93 -18.99
N THR A 261 -5.05 7.19 -17.97
CA THR A 261 -5.68 6.12 -17.19
C THR A 261 -6.82 5.44 -17.93
N LYS A 262 -7.50 6.08 -18.88
CA LYS A 262 -8.46 5.43 -19.79
C LYS A 262 -7.79 4.38 -20.68
N ASN A 263 -6.58 4.66 -21.16
CA ASN A 263 -5.90 3.80 -22.13
C ASN A 263 -4.84 2.85 -21.52
N LEU A 264 -4.60 2.94 -20.21
CA LEU A 264 -3.67 2.08 -19.46
C LEU A 264 -4.39 0.87 -18.86
N TRP A 265 -3.88 -0.33 -19.12
CA TRP A 265 -4.45 -1.58 -18.61
C TRP A 265 -3.34 -2.45 -17.99
N LEU A 266 -3.61 -3.07 -16.85
CA LEU A 266 -2.65 -3.93 -16.14
C LEU A 266 -3.19 -5.35 -16.03
N VAL A 267 -2.43 -6.35 -16.47
CA VAL A 267 -2.76 -7.76 -16.27
C VAL A 267 -1.76 -8.36 -15.30
N SER A 268 -2.23 -9.05 -14.25
CA SER A 268 -1.32 -9.65 -13.28
C SER A 268 -0.58 -10.83 -13.91
N LEU A 269 0.75 -10.84 -13.76
CA LEU A 269 1.59 -11.98 -14.11
C LEU A 269 1.83 -12.85 -12.86
N PRO A 270 2.19 -14.13 -13.04
CA PRO A 270 2.67 -14.96 -11.94
C PRO A 270 3.82 -14.29 -11.19
N GLN A 271 3.88 -14.48 -9.88
CA GLN A 271 4.97 -13.94 -9.08
C GLN A 271 6.29 -14.58 -9.48
N ARG A 272 7.35 -13.76 -9.47
CA ARG A 272 8.72 -14.20 -9.76
C ARG A 272 9.15 -15.26 -8.75
N LYS A 273 9.81 -16.33 -9.21
CA LYS A 273 10.51 -17.27 -8.32
C LYS A 273 11.61 -16.54 -7.56
N LYS A 274 11.79 -16.84 -6.26
CA LYS A 274 12.72 -16.12 -5.37
C LYS A 274 14.16 -16.02 -5.90
N ASP A 275 14.62 -17.03 -6.65
CA ASP A 275 16.01 -17.16 -7.08
C ASP A 275 16.26 -16.65 -8.52
N TYR A 276 15.28 -15.99 -9.14
CA TYR A 276 15.41 -15.53 -10.52
C TYR A 276 16.21 -14.22 -10.61
N ASP A 277 17.43 -14.33 -11.16
CA ASP A 277 18.33 -13.23 -11.40
C ASP A 277 17.98 -12.47 -12.70
N VAL A 278 17.30 -11.34 -12.54
CA VAL A 278 16.93 -10.45 -13.66
C VAL A 278 18.09 -9.67 -14.25
N LEU A 279 19.20 -9.56 -13.50
CA LEU A 279 20.40 -8.89 -13.97
C LEU A 279 21.38 -9.87 -14.65
N GLY A 280 20.99 -11.15 -14.77
CA GLY A 280 21.75 -12.14 -15.52
C GLY A 280 21.96 -11.69 -16.96
N ASN A 281 23.21 -11.79 -17.43
CA ASN A 281 23.62 -11.41 -18.80
C ASN A 281 23.34 -9.93 -19.16
N THR A 282 23.36 -9.03 -18.16
CA THR A 282 23.22 -7.59 -18.39
C THR A 282 24.28 -7.07 -19.37
N ASN A 283 23.84 -6.29 -20.37
CA ASN A 283 24.65 -5.70 -21.42
C ASN A 283 24.25 -4.23 -21.66
N ILE A 284 24.53 -3.38 -20.67
CA ILE A 284 24.24 -1.95 -20.76
C ILE A 284 25.20 -1.31 -21.78
N ASN A 285 24.64 -0.62 -22.77
CA ASN A 285 25.41 -0.02 -23.85
C ASN A 285 24.75 1.29 -24.33
N ALA A 286 25.55 2.19 -24.92
CA ALA A 286 25.08 3.51 -25.31
C ALA A 286 24.01 3.49 -26.41
N VAL A 287 24.04 2.49 -27.30
CA VAL A 287 23.05 2.36 -28.39
C VAL A 287 21.68 2.05 -27.82
N SER A 288 21.56 1.04 -26.96
CA SER A 288 20.30 0.67 -26.32
C SER A 288 19.84 1.72 -25.30
N ALA A 289 20.76 2.37 -24.57
CA ALA A 289 20.43 3.50 -23.70
C ALA A 289 19.82 4.67 -24.50
N LYS A 290 20.38 4.99 -25.67
CA LYS A 290 19.82 6.01 -26.57
C LYS A 290 18.44 5.62 -27.09
N LYS A 291 18.25 4.37 -27.53
CA LYS A 291 16.92 3.87 -27.96
C LYS A 291 15.89 4.02 -26.85
N LEU A 292 16.26 3.72 -25.60
CA LEU A 292 15.40 3.87 -24.43
C LEU A 292 15.02 5.34 -24.18
N ALA A 293 15.98 6.25 -24.22
CA ALA A 293 15.74 7.69 -24.08
C ALA A 293 14.84 8.25 -25.20
N ASP A 294 15.16 7.94 -26.47
CA ASP A 294 14.38 8.37 -27.64
C ASP A 294 12.93 7.83 -27.60
N ALA A 295 12.75 6.56 -27.22
CA ALA A 295 11.42 5.97 -27.06
C ALA A 295 10.62 6.67 -25.96
N THR A 296 11.27 7.05 -24.87
CA THR A 296 10.61 7.73 -23.75
C THR A 296 10.18 9.14 -24.12
N GLU A 297 10.99 9.89 -24.87
CA GLU A 297 10.58 11.19 -25.40
C GLU A 297 9.39 11.10 -26.36
N ARG A 298 9.37 10.06 -27.23
CA ARG A 298 8.21 9.80 -28.09
C ARG A 298 6.96 9.46 -27.28
N ALA A 299 7.09 8.64 -26.23
CA ALA A 299 5.97 8.29 -25.36
C ALA A 299 5.39 9.54 -24.66
N TRP A 300 6.24 10.41 -24.14
CA TRP A 300 5.81 11.68 -23.52
C TRP A 300 5.03 12.54 -24.52
N LYS A 301 5.60 12.76 -25.71
CA LYS A 301 4.97 13.55 -26.76
C LYS A 301 3.64 12.95 -27.24
N ALA A 302 3.57 11.62 -27.37
CA ALA A 302 2.35 10.94 -27.76
C ALA A 302 1.24 11.08 -26.70
N ILE A 303 1.57 10.99 -25.41
CA ILE A 303 0.62 11.25 -24.32
C ILE A 303 0.11 12.69 -24.37
N GLN A 304 1.00 13.68 -24.53
CA GLN A 304 0.63 15.09 -24.64
C GLN A 304 -0.29 15.35 -25.84
N ASN A 305 -0.05 14.66 -26.95
CA ASN A 305 -0.87 14.74 -28.16
C ASN A 305 -2.13 13.87 -28.13
N ARG A 306 -2.33 13.09 -27.06
CA ARG A 306 -3.43 12.11 -26.91
C ARG A 306 -3.47 11.07 -28.03
N ASP A 307 -2.30 10.71 -28.54
CA ASP A 307 -2.13 9.67 -29.55
C ASP A 307 -1.82 8.34 -28.88
N VAL A 308 -2.86 7.55 -28.65
CA VAL A 308 -2.76 6.25 -27.98
C VAL A 308 -1.94 5.23 -28.78
N LYS A 309 -1.94 5.34 -30.12
CA LYS A 309 -1.21 4.42 -31.00
C LYS A 309 0.28 4.71 -30.94
N ALA A 310 0.66 5.97 -31.14
CA ALA A 310 2.04 6.40 -31.01
C ALA A 310 2.59 6.16 -29.60
N TRP A 311 1.76 6.31 -28.56
CA TRP A 311 2.15 5.97 -27.19
C TRP A 311 2.44 4.47 -27.05
N GLY A 312 1.54 3.61 -27.55
CA GLY A 312 1.77 2.16 -27.51
C GLY A 312 3.03 1.73 -28.27
N GLU A 313 3.26 2.26 -29.47
CA GLU A 313 4.47 1.99 -30.24
C GLU A 313 5.73 2.40 -29.48
N ALA A 314 5.74 3.60 -28.90
CA ALA A 314 6.86 4.07 -28.08
C ALA A 314 7.09 3.20 -26.83
N THR A 315 6.03 2.75 -26.15
CA THR A 315 6.13 1.82 -25.00
C THR A 315 6.76 0.48 -25.40
N LYS A 316 6.43 -0.05 -26.58
CA LYS A 316 6.99 -1.29 -27.11
C LYS A 316 8.48 -1.15 -27.44
N ASP A 317 8.86 -0.05 -28.08
CA ASP A 317 10.25 0.24 -28.40
C ASP A 317 11.10 0.46 -27.14
N CYS A 318 10.54 1.13 -26.14
CA CYS A 318 11.15 1.24 -24.81
C CYS A 318 11.43 -0.13 -24.21
N PHE A 319 10.43 -1.02 -24.21
CA PHE A 319 10.59 -2.35 -23.65
C PHE A 319 11.62 -3.18 -24.42
N ALA A 320 11.65 -3.08 -25.75
CA ALA A 320 12.68 -3.72 -26.56
C ALA A 320 14.09 -3.23 -26.20
N ALA A 321 14.29 -1.92 -26.03
CA ALA A 321 15.56 -1.35 -25.60
C ALA A 321 15.99 -1.82 -24.19
N GLN A 322 15.03 -1.99 -23.28
CA GLN A 322 15.28 -2.58 -21.96
C GLN A 322 15.73 -4.04 -22.08
N ILE A 323 15.06 -4.86 -22.91
CA ILE A 323 15.42 -6.27 -23.11
C ILE A 323 16.83 -6.40 -23.73
N GLU A 324 17.21 -5.51 -24.64
CA GLU A 324 18.58 -5.49 -25.21
C GLU A 324 19.65 -5.30 -24.12
N MET A 325 19.36 -4.49 -23.09
CA MET A 325 20.28 -4.25 -21.97
C MET A 325 20.15 -5.28 -20.85
N TYR A 326 18.95 -5.82 -20.63
CA TYR A 326 18.63 -6.75 -19.55
C TYR A 326 17.90 -7.98 -20.09
N PRO A 327 18.58 -8.90 -20.82
CA PRO A 327 17.92 -10.00 -21.51
C PRO A 327 17.17 -10.95 -20.57
N ALA A 328 17.62 -11.10 -19.33
CA ALA A 328 16.96 -11.91 -18.30
C ALA A 328 15.71 -11.25 -17.70
N MET A 329 15.30 -10.07 -18.15
CA MET A 329 14.07 -9.43 -17.67
C MET A 329 12.80 -10.13 -18.19
N ILE A 330 12.88 -10.84 -19.31
CA ILE A 330 11.74 -11.49 -19.97
C ILE A 330 11.71 -13.00 -19.69
N THR A 331 10.57 -13.50 -19.17
CA THR A 331 10.36 -14.93 -18.90
C THR A 331 9.54 -15.60 -20.01
N ASN A 332 9.42 -16.93 -19.98
CA ASN A 332 8.58 -17.66 -20.92
C ASN A 332 7.10 -17.29 -20.80
N GLU A 333 6.63 -17.03 -19.58
CA GLU A 333 5.26 -16.57 -19.30
C GLU A 333 5.01 -15.18 -19.93
N MET A 334 6.01 -14.29 -19.90
CA MET A 334 5.91 -12.99 -20.56
C MET A 334 5.90 -13.12 -22.08
N ARG A 335 6.66 -14.05 -22.65
CA ARG A 335 6.61 -14.33 -24.10
C ARG A 335 5.23 -14.83 -24.51
N ALA A 336 4.61 -15.70 -23.71
CA ALA A 336 3.23 -16.13 -23.94
C ALA A 336 2.24 -14.95 -23.83
N ALA A 337 2.42 -14.05 -22.87
CA ALA A 337 1.61 -12.84 -22.76
C ALA A 337 1.76 -11.92 -23.99
N ILE A 338 2.96 -11.78 -24.56
CA ILE A 338 3.14 -11.03 -25.82
C ILE A 338 2.25 -11.62 -26.92
N GLU A 339 2.30 -12.94 -27.13
CA GLU A 339 1.48 -13.60 -28.17
C GLU A 339 -0.03 -13.43 -27.93
N GLU A 340 -0.47 -13.43 -26.67
CA GLU A 340 -1.89 -13.26 -26.32
C GLU A 340 -2.41 -11.84 -26.57
N TYR A 341 -1.59 -10.82 -26.33
CA TYR A 341 -2.01 -9.41 -26.30
C TYR A 341 -1.51 -8.56 -27.48
N LYS A 342 -0.60 -9.06 -28.32
CA LYS A 342 0.01 -8.29 -29.43
C LYS A 342 -1.01 -7.68 -30.40
N ASP A 343 -2.15 -8.35 -30.59
CA ASP A 343 -3.22 -7.91 -31.50
C ASP A 343 -4.35 -7.17 -30.76
N LYS A 344 -4.25 -7.03 -29.44
CA LYS A 344 -5.26 -6.40 -28.56
C LYS A 344 -4.82 -5.05 -28.00
N ALA A 345 -3.53 -4.73 -28.09
CA ALA A 345 -2.93 -3.51 -27.57
C ALA A 345 -1.91 -2.94 -28.57
N TYR A 346 -1.80 -1.61 -28.63
CA TYR A 346 -0.82 -0.94 -29.49
C TYR A 346 0.62 -1.12 -28.96
N GLY A 347 0.75 -1.27 -27.64
CA GLY A 347 2.03 -1.41 -26.94
C GLY A 347 1.91 -2.18 -25.64
N TRP A 348 3.05 -2.71 -25.18
CA TRP A 348 3.14 -3.48 -23.95
C TRP A 348 4.52 -3.41 -23.33
N LYS A 349 4.57 -3.67 -22.02
CA LYS A 349 5.80 -3.88 -21.26
C LYS A 349 5.50 -4.55 -19.92
N VAL A 350 6.54 -5.01 -19.24
CA VAL A 350 6.44 -5.43 -17.83
C VAL A 350 6.61 -4.24 -16.89
N SER A 351 5.96 -4.25 -15.73
CA SER A 351 6.19 -3.29 -14.66
C SER A 351 7.52 -3.55 -13.92
N GLY A 352 8.27 -2.46 -13.66
CA GLY A 352 9.54 -2.51 -12.93
C GLY A 352 10.65 -3.26 -13.67
N CYS A 353 11.55 -3.90 -12.91
CA CYS A 353 12.77 -4.48 -13.45
C CYS A 353 12.58 -5.74 -14.32
N GLY A 354 11.40 -6.38 -14.33
CA GLY A 354 11.12 -7.61 -15.11
C GLY A 354 10.84 -8.86 -14.26
N GLY A 355 10.92 -10.06 -14.83
CA GLY A 355 10.80 -11.36 -14.14
C GLY A 355 9.47 -11.70 -13.44
N GLY A 356 8.50 -10.79 -13.38
CA GLY A 356 7.14 -11.00 -12.85
C GLY A 356 6.39 -9.67 -12.76
N GLY A 357 5.31 -9.62 -11.98
CA GLY A 357 4.61 -8.37 -11.65
C GLY A 357 3.35 -8.15 -12.49
N TYR A 358 3.27 -7.03 -13.20
CA TYR A 358 2.13 -6.69 -14.06
C TYR A 358 2.57 -6.50 -15.49
N TRP A 359 1.74 -6.97 -16.41
CA TRP A 359 1.83 -6.69 -17.81
C TRP A 359 1.05 -5.40 -18.10
N ILE A 360 1.77 -4.36 -18.48
CA ILE A 360 1.22 -3.06 -18.84
C ILE A 360 0.87 -3.09 -20.32
N LEU A 361 -0.36 -2.73 -20.65
CA LEU A 361 -0.92 -2.70 -22.00
C LEU A 361 -1.46 -1.30 -22.30
N ILE A 362 -1.13 -0.78 -23.48
CA ILE A 362 -1.64 0.51 -23.99
C ILE A 362 -2.68 0.22 -25.07
N SER A 363 -3.94 0.54 -24.80
CA SER A 363 -5.05 0.29 -25.73
C SER A 363 -6.23 1.22 -25.48
N ASP A 364 -6.86 1.69 -26.56
CA ASP A 364 -8.16 2.37 -26.51
C ASP A 364 -9.33 1.40 -26.46
N GLN A 365 -9.07 0.11 -26.69
CA GLN A 365 -10.03 -0.97 -26.54
C GLN A 365 -9.95 -1.58 -25.14
N LYS A 366 -11.11 -2.05 -24.66
CA LYS A 366 -11.18 -2.75 -23.38
C LYS A 366 -10.38 -4.04 -23.43
N ILE A 367 -9.50 -4.24 -22.46
CA ILE A 367 -8.81 -5.51 -22.23
C ILE A 367 -9.59 -6.31 -21.17
N PRO A 368 -10.15 -7.50 -21.49
CA PRO A 368 -10.83 -8.34 -20.52
C PRO A 368 -9.90 -8.74 -19.36
N ASN A 369 -10.44 -8.83 -18.14
CA ASN A 369 -9.73 -9.24 -16.92
C ASN A 369 -8.51 -8.37 -16.55
N ALA A 370 -8.36 -7.19 -17.16
CA ALA A 370 -7.31 -6.24 -16.81
C ALA A 370 -7.78 -5.25 -15.74
N ILE A 371 -6.84 -4.85 -14.90
CA ILE A 371 -6.97 -3.87 -13.83
C ILE A 371 -6.87 -2.46 -14.44
N LYS A 372 -7.76 -1.57 -13.99
CA LYS A 372 -7.65 -0.12 -14.18
C LYS A 372 -7.00 0.52 -12.97
N VAL A 373 -6.30 1.63 -13.19
CA VAL A 373 -5.73 2.46 -12.13
C VAL A 373 -6.44 3.81 -12.09
N VAL A 374 -6.43 4.43 -10.90
CA VAL A 374 -6.92 5.79 -10.70
C VAL A 374 -5.71 6.68 -10.44
N PRO A 375 -5.54 7.81 -11.14
CA PRO A 375 -4.36 8.66 -10.96
C PRO A 375 -4.55 9.57 -9.74
N CYS A 376 -3.45 9.96 -9.10
CA CYS A 376 -3.47 10.99 -8.07
C CYS A 376 -3.50 12.38 -8.72
N TYR A 377 -4.58 13.16 -8.56
CA TYR A 377 -4.74 14.46 -9.22
C TYR A 377 -3.98 15.63 -8.56
N GLY A 378 -3.38 15.41 -7.38
CA GLY A 378 -2.58 16.44 -6.70
C GLY A 378 -3.37 17.51 -5.95
N ASN A 379 -4.70 17.38 -5.89
CA ASN A 379 -5.58 18.23 -5.12
C ASN A 379 -6.20 17.45 -3.95
N ASN A 380 -5.72 17.73 -2.74
CA ASN A 380 -6.49 17.75 -1.49
C ASN A 380 -5.78 18.71 -0.53
#